data_AF-A0A150FZ81-F1
#
_entry.id   AF-A0A150FZ81-F1
#
_cell.length_a   1.000
_cell.length_b   1.000
_cell.length_c   1.000
_cell.angle_alpha   90.00
_cell.angle_beta   90.00
_cell.angle_gamma   90.00
#
_symmetry.space_group_name_H-M   'P 1'
#
loop_
_entity.id
_entity.type
_entity.pdbx_description
1 polymer ?
#
loop_
_entity_poly.entity_id
_entity_poly.type
_entity_poly.pdbx_seq_one_letter_code
_entity_poly.pdbx_strand_id
1 'polypeptide(L)'
;MDYHGGGTPHKGPYLDARGFVVHESTACARYLLDRGADPELLLKEVSSYDTVGNAYFSLTIHALPAGWRRLAVVTSDFHMPRTAALFRAMYRLAGRELFGDADRFDLMYVAASDEGIFEPPVLEIRKSKEAASRDAWLRTAAGLGSLRDLHTWLHQTHLCYAVSRQHEFGVQTIQDPKLLASY
;
A
#
# COMPACT_ATOMS: atom_id res chain seq x y z
N MET A 1 8.95 -13.73 -5.58
CA MET A 1 8.41 -14.14 -4.27
C MET A 1 7.97 -12.87 -3.58
N ASP A 2 6.67 -12.70 -3.35
CA ASP A 2 6.11 -11.52 -2.68
C ASP A 2 6.34 -11.68 -1.16
N TYR A 3 7.18 -10.82 -0.61
CA TYR A 3 7.69 -10.90 0.77
C TYR A 3 6.87 -10.02 1.70
N HIS A 4 5.61 -10.33 2.01
CA HIS A 4 4.81 -9.54 2.98
C HIS A 4 5.44 -9.58 4.39
N GLY A 5 6.45 -8.74 4.67
CA GLY A 5 7.27 -8.97 5.87
C GLY A 5 6.62 -8.52 7.17
N GLY A 6 5.66 -7.60 7.17
CA GLY A 6 4.80 -7.45 8.35
C GLY A 6 3.87 -8.66 8.58
N GLY A 7 3.81 -9.57 7.62
CA GLY A 7 2.66 -10.43 7.38
C GLY A 7 1.56 -9.66 6.62
N THR A 8 0.48 -10.35 6.32
CA THR A 8 -0.83 -9.74 6.05
C THR A 8 -1.77 -10.21 7.15
N PRO A 9 -3.00 -9.66 7.26
CA PRO A 9 -4.02 -10.27 8.09
C PRO A 9 -4.30 -11.75 7.78
N HIS A 10 -3.75 -12.31 6.69
CA HIS A 10 -3.96 -13.69 6.27
C HIS A 10 -2.68 -14.56 6.24
N LYS A 11 -1.48 -13.98 6.40
CA LYS A 11 -0.20 -14.70 6.28
C LYS A 11 0.83 -14.15 7.26
N GLY A 12 1.53 -15.02 7.98
CA GLY A 12 2.58 -14.62 8.92
C GLY A 12 3.80 -13.97 8.24
N PRO A 13 4.66 -13.27 9.02
CA PRO A 13 5.85 -12.62 8.48
C PRO A 13 6.88 -13.65 7.99
N TYR A 14 7.65 -13.28 6.97
CA TYR A 14 8.82 -14.07 6.55
C TYR A 14 10.03 -13.73 7.43
N LEU A 15 10.70 -14.74 7.97
CA LEU A 15 11.89 -14.59 8.79
C LEU A 15 13.15 -15.06 8.04
N ASP A 16 14.25 -14.33 8.18
CA ASP A 16 15.56 -14.76 7.67
C ASP A 16 16.17 -15.88 8.54
N ALA A 17 17.29 -16.45 8.10
CA ALA A 17 18.00 -17.52 8.82
C ALA A 17 18.47 -17.13 10.23
N ARG A 18 18.46 -15.84 10.57
CA ARG A 18 18.84 -15.30 11.89
C ARG A 18 17.62 -14.89 12.72
N GLY A 19 16.40 -15.13 12.23
CA GLY A 19 15.15 -14.83 12.91
C GLY A 19 14.65 -13.39 12.73
N PHE A 20 15.24 -12.59 11.83
CA PHE A 20 14.76 -11.23 11.57
C PHE A 20 13.66 -11.22 10.52
N VAL A 21 12.68 -10.34 10.70
CA VAL A 21 11.62 -10.10 9.73
C VAL A 21 12.18 -9.52 8.43
N VAL A 22 11.79 -10.10 7.29
CA VAL A 22 12.13 -9.60 5.95
C VAL A 22 10.92 -8.90 5.33
N HIS A 23 10.90 -7.58 5.41
CA HIS A 23 9.91 -6.69 4.74
C HIS A 23 10.06 -6.66 3.22
N GLU A 24 8.96 -6.42 2.50
CA GLU A 24 8.99 -6.17 1.05
C GLU A 24 9.95 -5.04 0.72
N SER A 25 9.92 -3.97 1.50
CA SER A 25 10.85 -2.84 1.36
C SER A 25 12.32 -3.25 1.54
N THR A 26 12.61 -4.30 2.31
CA THR A 26 13.97 -4.86 2.42
C THR A 26 14.36 -5.64 1.17
N ALA A 27 13.43 -6.39 0.55
CA ALA A 27 13.67 -7.05 -0.72
C ALA A 27 13.84 -6.02 -1.87
N CYS A 28 12.99 -5.00 -1.93
CA CYS A 28 13.08 -3.92 -2.91
C CYS A 28 14.38 -3.12 -2.78
N ALA A 29 14.78 -2.77 -1.54
CA ALA A 29 16.04 -2.07 -1.31
C ALA A 29 17.23 -2.90 -1.80
N ARG A 30 17.28 -4.21 -1.49
CA ARG A 30 18.33 -5.11 -2.00
C ARG A 30 18.37 -5.14 -3.52
N TYR A 31 17.23 -5.31 -4.18
CA TYR A 31 17.13 -5.32 -5.64
C TYR A 31 17.69 -4.04 -6.29
N LEU A 32 17.43 -2.87 -5.67
CA LEU A 32 17.92 -1.58 -6.13
C LEU A 32 19.43 -1.41 -5.88
N LEU A 33 19.92 -1.82 -4.70
CA LEU A 33 21.34 -1.79 -4.37
C LEU A 33 22.16 -2.67 -5.32
N ASP A 34 21.66 -3.87 -5.63
CA ASP A 34 22.29 -4.79 -6.59
C ASP A 34 22.38 -4.20 -8.01
N ARG A 35 21.60 -3.13 -8.29
CA ARG A 35 21.61 -2.37 -9.55
C ARG A 35 22.35 -1.05 -9.46
N GLY A 36 23.06 -0.80 -8.37
CA GLY A 36 23.89 0.39 -8.18
C GLY A 36 23.11 1.62 -7.72
N ALA A 37 21.90 1.45 -7.15
CA ALA A 37 21.24 2.55 -6.46
C ALA A 37 22.07 3.01 -5.25
N ASP A 38 22.14 4.32 -5.02
CA ASP A 38 22.82 4.90 -3.87
C ASP A 38 22.03 4.59 -2.57
N PRO A 39 22.61 3.88 -1.59
CA PRO A 39 21.94 3.58 -0.33
C PRO A 39 21.50 4.84 0.44
N GLU A 40 22.17 5.98 0.29
CA GLU A 40 21.80 7.22 0.97
C GLU A 40 20.49 7.81 0.45
N LEU A 41 20.06 7.39 -0.75
CA LEU A 41 18.80 7.82 -1.37
C LEU A 41 17.66 6.80 -1.14
N LEU A 42 17.93 5.66 -0.50
CA LEU A 42 16.93 4.62 -0.25
C LEU A 42 16.33 4.73 1.15
N LEU A 43 15.08 5.18 1.22
CA LEU A 43 14.30 5.21 2.46
C LEU A 43 13.33 4.03 2.50
N LYS A 44 13.34 3.27 3.61
CA LYS A 44 12.42 2.15 3.82
C LYS A 44 11.24 2.56 4.68
N GLU A 45 10.08 2.04 4.30
CA GLU A 45 8.85 2.03 5.08
C GLU A 45 8.52 0.56 5.43
N VAL A 46 8.12 0.28 6.68
CA VAL A 46 7.94 -1.11 7.20
C VAL A 46 6.69 -1.29 8.07
N SER A 47 5.90 -0.23 8.24
CA SER A 47 4.68 -0.19 9.06
C SER A 47 3.42 -0.58 8.29
N SER A 48 3.44 -0.44 6.97
CA SER A 48 2.34 -0.82 6.08
C SER A 48 2.13 -2.33 6.00
N TYR A 49 0.86 -2.73 6.04
CA TYR A 49 0.42 -4.11 5.76
C TYR A 49 -0.27 -4.23 4.40
N ASP A 50 -0.63 -3.10 3.78
CA ASP A 50 -1.47 -3.03 2.60
C ASP A 50 -1.33 -1.68 1.87
N THR A 51 -1.98 -1.56 0.70
CA THR A 51 -1.91 -0.34 -0.13
C THR A 51 -2.46 0.91 0.58
N VAL A 52 -3.43 0.77 1.49
CA VAL A 52 -3.91 1.88 2.33
C VAL A 52 -2.77 2.38 3.23
N GLY A 53 -2.08 1.45 3.90
CA GLY A 53 -0.87 1.74 4.67
C GLY A 53 0.22 2.40 3.85
N ASN A 54 0.52 1.88 2.65
CA ASN A 54 1.54 2.46 1.77
C ASN A 54 1.28 3.95 1.52
N ALA A 55 0.04 4.31 1.20
CA ALA A 55 -0.35 5.71 0.97
C ALA A 55 -0.23 6.56 2.24
N TYR A 56 -0.72 6.05 3.38
CA TYR A 56 -0.70 6.77 4.65
C TYR A 56 0.70 6.97 5.22
N PHE A 57 1.51 5.92 5.28
CA PHE A 57 2.85 5.98 5.87
C PHE A 57 3.84 6.71 4.97
N SER A 58 3.80 6.51 3.65
CA SER A 58 4.64 7.31 2.73
C SER A 58 4.37 8.81 2.88
N LEU A 59 3.11 9.21 3.07
CA LEU A 59 2.74 10.59 3.32
C LEU A 59 3.28 11.10 4.66
N THR A 60 3.01 10.36 5.74
CA THR A 60 3.22 10.86 7.11
C THR A 60 4.65 10.76 7.60
N ILE A 61 5.42 9.75 7.16
CA ILE A 61 6.79 9.54 7.65
C ILE A 61 7.85 10.01 6.64
N HIS A 62 7.48 10.24 5.37
CA HIS A 62 8.41 10.70 4.34
C HIS A 62 7.98 12.02 3.69
N ALA A 63 6.86 12.05 2.97
CA ALA A 63 6.53 13.21 2.13
C ALA A 63 6.33 14.50 2.94
N LEU A 64 5.58 14.43 4.05
CA LEU A 64 5.35 15.59 4.93
C LEU A 64 6.65 16.01 5.66
N PRO A 65 7.40 15.14 6.37
CA PRO A 65 8.61 15.54 7.06
C PRO A 65 9.71 16.07 6.13
N ALA A 66 9.86 15.47 4.95
CA ALA A 66 10.88 15.87 3.98
C ALA A 66 10.45 17.06 3.10
N GLY A 67 9.22 17.56 3.24
CA GLY A 67 8.70 18.67 2.44
C GLY A 67 8.58 18.36 0.95
N TRP A 68 8.42 17.09 0.58
CA TRP A 68 8.32 16.68 -0.82
C TRP A 68 7.03 17.17 -1.45
N ARG A 69 7.11 17.59 -2.72
CA ARG A 69 5.96 18.11 -3.48
C ARG A 69 5.71 17.41 -4.79
N ARG A 70 6.73 16.78 -5.38
CA ARG A 70 6.64 16.04 -6.63
C ARG A 70 7.07 14.62 -6.33
N LEU A 71 6.15 13.67 -6.52
CA LEU A 71 6.39 12.27 -6.20
C LEU A 71 5.92 11.39 -7.35
N ALA A 72 6.70 10.35 -7.64
CA ALA A 72 6.26 9.28 -8.53
C ALA A 72 5.83 8.07 -7.70
N VAL A 73 4.63 7.56 -7.98
CA VAL A 73 4.11 6.32 -7.42
C VAL A 73 4.26 5.24 -8.49
N VAL A 74 5.07 4.22 -8.19
CA VAL A 74 5.40 3.13 -9.12
C VAL A 74 4.81 1.83 -8.61
N THR A 75 4.02 1.14 -9.43
CA THR A 75 3.50 -0.20 -9.13
C THR A 75 3.09 -0.92 -10.42
N SER A 76 2.66 -2.18 -10.33
CA SER A 76 2.16 -2.97 -11.46
C SER A 76 0.90 -2.36 -12.08
N ASP A 77 0.67 -2.58 -13.38
CA ASP A 77 -0.43 -1.98 -14.13
C ASP A 77 -1.79 -2.40 -13.58
N PHE A 78 -2.00 -3.69 -13.27
CA PHE A 78 -3.26 -4.16 -12.66
C PHE A 78 -3.58 -3.51 -11.30
N HIS A 79 -2.55 -3.07 -10.55
CA HIS A 79 -2.68 -2.50 -9.20
C HIS A 79 -2.76 -0.97 -9.22
N MET A 80 -2.34 -0.34 -10.32
CA MET A 80 -2.24 1.11 -10.42
C MET A 80 -3.57 1.85 -10.19
N PRO A 81 -4.72 1.41 -10.72
CA PRO A 81 -5.98 2.14 -10.53
C PRO A 81 -6.39 2.29 -9.05
N ARG A 82 -6.21 1.24 -8.24
CA ARG A 82 -6.49 1.31 -6.80
C ARG A 82 -5.47 2.18 -6.08
N THR A 83 -4.19 1.98 -6.39
CA THR A 83 -3.09 2.75 -5.81
C THR A 83 -3.27 4.25 -6.04
N ALA A 84 -3.59 4.65 -7.28
CA ALA A 84 -3.80 6.05 -7.62
C ALA A 84 -4.99 6.66 -6.87
N ALA A 85 -6.08 5.91 -6.69
CA ALA A 85 -7.23 6.39 -5.91
C ALA A 85 -6.90 6.61 -4.43
N LEU A 86 -6.09 5.73 -3.83
CA LEU A 86 -5.63 5.83 -2.45
C LEU A 86 -4.70 7.02 -2.24
N PHE A 87 -3.61 7.07 -3.01
CA PHE A 87 -2.60 8.12 -2.90
C PHE A 87 -3.20 9.49 -3.18
N ARG A 88 -3.97 9.64 -4.28
CA ARG A 88 -4.62 10.91 -4.61
C ARG A 88 -5.53 11.40 -3.50
N ALA A 89 -6.39 10.54 -2.95
CA ALA A 89 -7.33 10.95 -1.92
C ALA A 89 -6.61 11.43 -0.64
N MET A 90 -5.64 10.66 -0.14
CA MET A 90 -4.92 10.99 1.10
C MET A 90 -4.00 12.20 0.95
N TYR A 91 -3.25 12.31 -0.15
CA TYR A 91 -2.36 13.45 -0.37
C TYR A 91 -3.14 14.75 -0.63
N ARG A 92 -4.28 14.69 -1.35
CA ARG A 92 -5.15 15.87 -1.52
C ARG A 92 -5.76 16.33 -0.19
N LEU A 93 -6.16 15.38 0.66
CA LEU A 93 -6.69 15.66 1.99
C LEU A 93 -5.63 16.41 2.84
N ALA A 94 -4.40 15.91 2.87
CA ALA A 94 -3.29 16.58 3.55
C ALA A 94 -2.95 17.93 2.94
N GLY A 95 -2.92 18.03 1.61
CA GLY A 95 -2.71 19.28 0.88
C GLY A 95 -3.69 20.36 1.31
N ARG A 96 -4.98 20.03 1.27
CA ARG A 96 -6.06 20.92 1.66
C ARG A 96 -5.96 21.35 3.14
N GLU A 97 -5.79 20.40 4.05
CA GLU A 97 -5.88 20.69 5.49
C GLU A 97 -4.64 21.39 6.05
N LEU A 98 -3.45 20.96 5.63
CA LEU A 98 -2.19 21.48 6.17
C LEU A 98 -1.69 22.71 5.41
N PHE A 99 -2.07 22.88 4.14
CA PHE A 99 -1.52 23.92 3.27
C PHE A 99 -2.59 24.79 2.59
N GLY A 100 -3.88 24.50 2.77
CA GLY A 100 -4.96 25.20 2.07
C GLY A 100 -5.00 24.94 0.56
N ASP A 101 -4.27 23.94 0.08
CA ASP A 101 -4.07 23.65 -1.34
C ASP A 101 -4.19 22.15 -1.62
N ALA A 102 -5.33 21.72 -2.16
CA ALA A 102 -5.57 20.31 -2.48
C ALA A 102 -4.62 19.77 -3.57
N ASP A 103 -3.99 20.64 -4.36
CA ASP A 103 -3.04 20.31 -5.42
C ASP A 103 -1.59 20.55 -4.98
N ARG A 104 -1.35 20.68 -3.66
CA ARG A 104 -0.03 20.86 -3.04
C ARG A 104 1.00 19.84 -3.52
N PHE A 105 0.55 18.60 -3.70
CA PHE A 105 1.35 17.45 -4.11
C PHE A 105 1.03 17.07 -5.55
N ASP A 106 2.05 17.15 -6.41
CA ASP A 106 2.03 16.67 -7.77
C ASP A 106 2.45 15.19 -7.79
N LEU A 107 1.48 14.33 -8.07
CA LEU A 107 1.67 12.88 -8.08
C LEU A 107 1.67 12.36 -9.51
N MET A 108 2.81 11.83 -9.93
CA MET A 108 2.97 11.07 -11.16
C MET A 108 2.73 9.58 -10.87
N TYR A 109 2.02 8.88 -11.76
CA TYR A 109 1.74 7.46 -11.65
C TYR A 109 2.46 6.71 -12.77
N VAL A 110 3.34 5.77 -12.42
CA VAL A 110 4.14 5.00 -13.38
C VAL A 110 3.82 3.52 -13.23
N ALA A 111 3.10 2.97 -14.21
CA ALA A 111 2.73 1.57 -14.23
C ALA A 111 3.85 0.72 -14.84
N ALA A 112 4.24 -0.35 -14.16
CA ALA A 112 5.09 -1.40 -14.70
C ALA A 112 4.21 -2.47 -15.38
N SER A 113 4.66 -2.99 -16.53
CA SER A 113 3.93 -3.99 -17.30
C SER A 113 3.62 -5.25 -16.48
N ASP A 114 2.41 -5.79 -16.68
CA ASP A 114 1.98 -7.07 -16.11
C ASP A 114 2.40 -8.29 -16.94
N GLU A 115 3.10 -8.06 -18.05
CA GLU A 115 3.51 -9.10 -18.99
C GLU A 115 4.35 -10.19 -18.31
N GLY A 116 3.92 -11.44 -18.46
CA GLY A 116 4.60 -12.60 -17.90
C GLY A 116 4.49 -12.75 -16.38
N ILE A 117 3.73 -11.90 -15.68
CA ILE A 117 3.57 -12.02 -14.22
C ILE A 117 2.51 -13.08 -13.85
N PHE A 118 1.40 -13.14 -14.58
CA PHE A 118 0.29 -14.07 -14.31
C PHE A 118 -0.27 -14.69 -15.59
N GLU A 119 -0.85 -15.89 -15.44
CA GLU A 119 -1.75 -16.46 -16.44
C GLU A 119 -2.95 -15.52 -16.68
N PRO A 120 -3.42 -15.32 -17.92
CA PRO A 120 -4.46 -14.33 -18.23
C PRO A 120 -5.73 -14.43 -17.38
N PRO A 121 -6.29 -15.63 -17.10
CA PRO A 121 -7.47 -15.74 -16.24
C PRO A 121 -7.22 -15.28 -14.80
N VAL A 122 -6.00 -15.49 -14.28
CA VAL A 122 -5.61 -15.05 -12.93
C VAL A 122 -5.49 -13.52 -12.89
N LEU A 123 -4.88 -12.92 -13.92
CA LEU A 123 -4.75 -11.47 -14.04
C LEU A 123 -6.13 -10.78 -14.02
N GLU A 124 -7.11 -11.30 -14.76
CA GLU A 124 -8.46 -10.71 -14.80
C GLU A 124 -9.19 -10.84 -13.46
N ILE A 125 -9.01 -11.95 -12.73
CA ILE A 125 -9.52 -12.08 -11.35
C ILE A 125 -8.88 -11.03 -10.44
N ARG A 126 -7.57 -10.80 -10.54
CA ARG A 126 -6.88 -9.77 -9.73
C ARG A 126 -7.38 -8.37 -10.07
N LYS A 127 -7.52 -8.02 -11.35
CA LYS A 127 -8.07 -6.72 -11.79
C LYS A 127 -9.47 -6.50 -11.24
N SER A 128 -10.34 -7.52 -11.28
CA SER A 128 -11.69 -7.42 -10.73
C SER A 128 -11.69 -7.16 -9.21
N LYS A 129 -10.84 -7.86 -8.46
CA LYS A 129 -10.67 -7.62 -7.01
C LYS A 129 -10.13 -6.23 -6.70
N GLU A 130 -9.15 -5.77 -7.46
CA GLU A 130 -8.56 -4.44 -7.34
C GLU A 130 -9.59 -3.35 -7.61
N ALA A 131 -10.44 -3.52 -8.63
CA ALA A 131 -11.55 -2.62 -8.92
C ALA A 131 -12.59 -2.59 -7.78
N ALA A 132 -13.01 -3.75 -7.27
CA ALA A 132 -13.94 -3.83 -6.14
C ALA A 132 -13.38 -3.15 -4.87
N SER A 133 -12.09 -3.37 -4.60
CA SER A 133 -11.38 -2.76 -3.46
C SER A 133 -11.21 -1.25 -3.63
N ARG A 134 -10.94 -0.78 -4.86
CA ARG A 134 -10.94 0.64 -5.20
C ARG A 134 -12.31 1.27 -4.96
N ASP A 135 -13.38 0.64 -5.40
CA ASP A 135 -14.73 1.18 -5.26
C ASP A 135 -15.16 1.24 -3.79
N ALA A 136 -14.75 0.25 -2.98
CA ALA A 136 -14.91 0.28 -1.53
C ALA A 136 -14.16 1.46 -0.90
N TRP A 137 -12.90 1.67 -1.29
CA TRP A 137 -12.11 2.82 -0.86
C TRP A 137 -12.76 4.15 -1.23
N LEU A 138 -13.27 4.31 -2.46
CA LEU A 138 -13.91 5.55 -2.90
C LEU A 138 -15.12 5.92 -2.02
N ARG A 139 -15.91 4.93 -1.59
CA ARG A 139 -17.01 5.14 -0.65
C ARG A 139 -16.53 5.59 0.73
N THR A 140 -15.46 4.96 1.24
CA THR A 140 -14.82 5.38 2.49
C THR A 140 -14.29 6.82 2.40
N ALA A 141 -13.50 7.10 1.36
CA ALA A 141 -12.85 8.39 1.16
C ALA A 141 -13.84 9.55 1.03
N ALA A 142 -15.04 9.31 0.48
CA ALA A 142 -16.11 10.30 0.39
C ALA A 142 -16.56 10.83 1.77
N GLY A 143 -16.40 10.03 2.83
CA GLY A 143 -16.74 10.42 4.20
C GLY A 143 -15.60 11.07 4.99
N LEU A 144 -14.38 11.15 4.43
CA LEU A 144 -13.21 11.68 5.13
C LEU A 144 -13.04 13.19 4.86
N GLY A 145 -13.37 14.01 5.86
CA GLY A 145 -13.25 15.46 5.77
C GLY A 145 -11.88 16.01 6.17
N SER A 146 -11.20 15.30 7.07
CA SER A 146 -9.93 15.70 7.68
C SER A 146 -8.94 14.54 7.87
N LEU A 147 -7.68 14.86 8.11
CA LEU A 147 -6.62 13.95 8.54
C LEU A 147 -6.97 13.28 9.87
N ARG A 148 -7.72 13.97 10.75
CA ARG A 148 -8.29 13.36 11.96
C ARG A 148 -9.27 12.25 11.59
N ASP A 149 -10.15 12.47 10.62
CA ASP A 149 -11.11 11.45 10.18
C ASP A 149 -10.37 10.26 9.56
N LEU A 150 -9.36 10.52 8.72
CA LEU A 150 -8.52 9.47 8.13
C LEU A 150 -7.81 8.64 9.21
N HIS A 151 -7.17 9.30 10.18
CA HIS A 151 -6.52 8.63 11.31
C HIS A 151 -7.51 7.80 12.13
N THR A 152 -8.68 8.38 12.45
CA THR A 152 -9.73 7.71 13.21
C THR A 152 -10.22 6.46 12.47
N TRP A 153 -10.54 6.59 11.18
CA TRP A 153 -10.95 5.45 10.37
C TRP A 153 -9.87 4.37 10.28
N LEU A 154 -8.61 4.76 10.06
CA LEU A 154 -7.49 3.82 9.96
C LEU A 154 -7.36 2.99 11.25
N HIS A 155 -7.35 3.63 12.41
CA HIS A 155 -7.08 2.96 13.69
C HIS A 155 -8.30 2.46 14.45
N GLN A 156 -9.52 2.75 13.99
CA GLN A 156 -10.75 2.23 14.62
C GLN A 156 -11.55 1.30 13.72
N THR A 157 -11.35 1.33 12.40
CA THR A 157 -12.16 0.58 11.43
C THR A 157 -11.34 -0.33 10.52
N HIS A 158 -10.19 0.14 10.01
CA HIS A 158 -9.42 -0.62 9.03
C HIS A 158 -8.83 -1.89 9.64
N LEU A 159 -9.02 -3.04 8.98
CA LEU A 159 -8.61 -4.35 9.50
C LEU A 159 -7.16 -4.36 9.95
N CYS A 160 -6.24 -3.85 9.12
CA CYS A 160 -4.81 -3.94 9.42
C CYS A 160 -4.33 -3.10 10.62
N TYR A 161 -5.09 -2.11 11.09
CA TYR A 161 -4.60 -1.14 12.08
C TYR A 161 -5.55 -0.92 13.26
N ALA A 162 -6.78 -1.40 13.18
CA ALA A 162 -7.76 -1.31 14.26
C ALA A 162 -7.52 -2.40 15.31
N VAL A 163 -7.13 -1.99 16.53
CA VAL A 163 -6.87 -2.91 17.65
C VAL A 163 -8.10 -3.78 17.96
N SER A 164 -9.31 -3.21 17.87
CA SER A 164 -10.57 -3.93 18.06
C SER A 164 -10.74 -5.12 17.10
N ARG A 165 -10.06 -5.10 15.96
CA ARG A 165 -10.13 -6.11 14.90
C ARG A 165 -8.91 -7.04 14.88
N GLN A 166 -7.98 -6.89 15.81
CA GLN A 166 -6.76 -7.71 15.85
C GLN A 166 -7.06 -9.22 15.93
N HIS A 167 -8.17 -9.61 16.56
CA HIS A 167 -8.62 -10.99 16.67
C HIS A 167 -9.00 -11.63 15.31
N GLU A 168 -9.18 -10.84 14.26
CA GLU A 168 -9.47 -11.31 12.90
C GLU A 168 -8.19 -11.68 12.12
N PHE A 169 -7.00 -11.34 12.64
CA PHE A 169 -5.73 -11.67 11.98
C PHE A 169 -5.44 -13.18 12.02
N GLY A 170 -4.91 -13.70 10.93
CA GLY A 170 -4.60 -15.12 10.74
C GLY A 170 -5.83 -15.99 10.49
N VAL A 171 -7.05 -15.42 10.51
CA VAL A 171 -8.28 -16.16 10.22
C VAL A 171 -8.46 -16.22 8.70
N GLN A 172 -8.39 -17.43 8.16
CA GLN A 172 -8.53 -17.67 6.73
C GLN A 172 -10.02 -17.57 6.35
N THR A 173 -10.41 -16.43 5.76
CA THR A 173 -11.80 -16.19 5.32
C THR A 173 -12.05 -16.59 3.86
N ILE A 174 -10.98 -16.83 3.09
CA ILE A 174 -11.06 -17.24 1.69
C ILE A 174 -10.82 -18.74 1.59
N GLN A 175 -11.87 -19.49 1.23
CA GLN A 175 -11.82 -20.95 1.06
C GLN A 175 -11.65 -21.41 -0.39
N ASP A 176 -11.79 -20.50 -1.36
CA ASP A 176 -11.67 -20.83 -2.79
C ASP A 176 -10.19 -20.96 -3.20
N PRO A 177 -9.74 -22.15 -3.66
CA PRO A 177 -8.36 -22.39 -4.09
C PRO A 177 -7.90 -21.51 -5.25
N LYS A 178 -8.80 -21.13 -6.18
CA LYS A 178 -8.47 -20.23 -7.30
C LYS A 178 -8.25 -18.81 -6.81
N LEU A 179 -8.98 -18.39 -5.78
CA LEU A 179 -8.79 -17.10 -5.13
C LEU A 179 -7.53 -17.08 -4.27
N LEU A 180 -7.15 -18.21 -3.65
CA LEU A 180 -5.88 -18.36 -2.93
C LEU A 180 -4.67 -18.32 -3.86
N ALA A 181 -4.75 -18.90 -5.06
CA ALA A 181 -3.69 -18.86 -6.06
C ALA A 181 -3.39 -17.45 -6.63
N SER A 182 -4.20 -16.45 -6.26
CA SER A 182 -4.01 -15.03 -6.64
C SER A 182 -3.38 -14.17 -5.52
N TYR A 183 -2.95 -14.78 -4.42
CA TYR A 183 -2.23 -14.18 -3.29
C TYR A 183 -0.86 -14.85 -3.11
#